data_AF-A0A7L4R966-F1
#
_entry.id   AF-A0A7L4R966-F1
#
_cell.length_a   1.000
_cell.length_b   1.000
_cell.length_c   1.000
_cell.angle_alpha   90.00
_cell.angle_beta   90.00
_cell.angle_gamma   90.00
#
_symmetry.space_group_name_H-M   'P 1'
#
loop_
_entity.id
_entity.type
_entity.pdbx_description
1 polymer ?
#
loop_
_entity_poly.entity_id
_entity_poly.type
_entity_poly.pdbx_seq_one_letter_code
_entity_poly.pdbx_strand_id
1 'polypeptide(L)'
;MVGGIKGLARRPFDGHTRTGTRHSYIVEELRRRGCRPQVDRYGNIWVEKGSGKRTVLFSSHLDVDPRIRRVSFRSGSEGERKVLSGVLDNAIGCYINLLLAEKGPKSGKAIYIFTASEEAEKRNPRRFAKSAREIVKELKRKRIKPDFCVAIDVTYPKLLHPQDKMDWGRKYDELFDSGDNTHCYLDGFSRPVSRRLGIHFVKRFRDHKVATRDFHGHDEAFVYDKMAPSFAFGPVVYGHFDKPDQKMPLAHLRTAIRFLRHV
;
A
#
# COMPACT_ATOMS: atom_id res chain seq x y z
N MET A 1 -5.86 -14.61 -9.20
CA MET A 1 -5.54 -13.19 -8.97
C MET A 1 -6.78 -12.37 -8.60
N VAL A 2 -7.74 -12.19 -9.51
CA VAL A 2 -8.95 -11.37 -9.29
C VAL A 2 -9.79 -11.80 -8.08
N GLY A 3 -9.95 -13.11 -7.84
CA GLY A 3 -10.74 -13.62 -6.71
C GLY A 3 -10.24 -13.19 -5.32
N GLY A 4 -8.92 -13.07 -5.11
CA GLY A 4 -8.36 -12.61 -3.84
C GLY A 4 -8.61 -11.13 -3.58
N ILE A 5 -8.49 -10.30 -4.63
CA ILE A 5 -8.78 -8.86 -4.56
C ILE A 5 -10.26 -8.64 -4.28
N LYS A 6 -11.14 -9.36 -4.99
CA LYS A 6 -12.59 -9.35 -4.73
C LYS A 6 -12.90 -9.65 -3.27
N GLY A 7 -12.15 -10.58 -2.67
CA GLY A 7 -12.25 -10.93 -1.26
C GLY A 7 -11.99 -9.73 -0.33
N LEU A 8 -10.95 -8.95 -0.60
CA LEU A 8 -10.58 -7.78 0.19
C LEU A 8 -11.49 -6.57 -0.07
N ALA A 9 -11.69 -6.23 -1.34
CA ALA A 9 -12.44 -5.03 -1.76
C ALA A 9 -13.91 -5.05 -1.32
N ARG A 10 -14.52 -6.23 -1.19
CA ARG A 10 -15.91 -6.39 -0.73
C ARG A 10 -16.08 -6.48 0.79
N ARG A 11 -14.98 -6.38 1.55
CA ARG A 11 -15.01 -6.48 3.01
C ARG A 11 -14.57 -5.13 3.57
N PRO A 12 -15.42 -4.43 4.33
CA PRO A 12 -15.03 -3.20 5.00
C PRO A 12 -14.18 -3.52 6.23
N PHE A 13 -13.43 -2.52 6.68
CA PHE A 13 -12.87 -2.45 8.02
C PHE A 13 -12.75 -0.98 8.43
N ASP A 14 -13.27 -0.65 9.59
CA ASP A 14 -13.22 0.69 10.17
C ASP A 14 -12.02 0.76 11.14
N GLY A 15 -11.06 1.63 10.83
CA GLY A 15 -9.85 1.76 11.65
C GLY A 15 -10.03 2.44 13.00
N HIS A 16 -11.13 3.18 13.20
CA HIS A 16 -11.47 3.80 14.48
C HIS A 16 -12.07 2.78 15.45
N THR A 17 -13.09 2.05 15.00
CA THR A 17 -13.79 1.06 15.83
C THR A 17 -13.10 -0.29 15.82
N ARG A 18 -12.21 -0.54 14.85
CA ARG A 18 -11.53 -1.82 14.59
C ARG A 18 -12.49 -2.95 14.31
N THR A 19 -13.57 -2.63 13.61
CA THR A 19 -14.62 -3.59 13.27
C THR A 19 -14.67 -3.78 11.76
N GLY A 20 -15.03 -4.99 11.33
CA GLY A 20 -15.18 -5.33 9.92
C GLY A 20 -14.57 -6.68 9.57
N THR A 21 -15.00 -7.24 8.44
CA THR A 21 -14.66 -8.60 8.03
C THR A 21 -13.36 -8.72 7.26
N ARG A 22 -12.73 -7.59 6.87
CA ARG A 22 -11.45 -7.65 6.12
C ARG A 22 -10.32 -8.19 6.98
N HIS A 23 -10.27 -7.81 8.25
CA HIS A 23 -9.22 -8.25 9.18
C HIS A 23 -9.19 -9.78 9.34
N SER A 24 -10.32 -10.40 9.70
CA SER A 24 -10.39 -11.87 9.84
C SER A 24 -10.10 -12.58 8.51
N TYR A 25 -10.60 -12.05 7.40
CA TYR A 25 -10.32 -12.58 6.06
C TYR A 25 -8.81 -12.59 5.73
N ILE A 26 -8.07 -11.53 6.03
CA ILE A 26 -6.61 -11.47 5.82
C ILE A 26 -5.91 -12.55 6.66
N VAL A 27 -6.28 -12.69 7.94
CA VAL A 27 -5.70 -13.71 8.83
C VAL A 27 -5.95 -15.12 8.29
N GLU A 28 -7.18 -15.42 7.86
CA GLU A 28 -7.55 -16.70 7.28
C GLU A 28 -6.80 -16.99 5.98
N GLU A 29 -6.72 -16.01 5.07
CA GLU A 29 -5.98 -16.14 3.82
C GLU A 29 -4.48 -16.36 4.04
N LEU A 30 -3.87 -15.69 5.02
CA LEU A 30 -2.47 -15.91 5.39
C LEU A 30 -2.25 -17.34 5.88
N ARG A 31 -3.13 -17.85 6.77
CA ARG A 31 -3.06 -19.23 7.28
C ARG A 31 -3.22 -20.24 6.15
N ARG A 32 -4.22 -20.05 5.28
CA ARG A 32 -4.48 -20.89 4.11
C ARG A 32 -3.29 -20.96 3.14
N ARG A 33 -2.49 -19.89 3.10
CA ARG A 33 -1.25 -19.79 2.30
C ARG A 33 0.01 -20.25 3.05
N GLY A 34 -0.14 -20.94 4.18
CA GLY A 34 1.00 -21.45 4.96
C GLY A 34 1.82 -20.36 5.66
N CYS A 35 1.25 -19.17 5.88
CA CYS A 35 1.84 -18.16 6.74
C CYS A 35 1.41 -18.36 8.20
N ARG A 36 2.19 -17.80 9.13
CA ARG A 36 1.90 -17.82 10.58
C ARG A 36 1.64 -16.38 11.06
N PRO A 37 0.45 -15.83 10.81
CA PRO A 37 0.14 -14.46 11.22
C PRO A 37 0.06 -14.34 12.74
N GLN A 38 0.60 -13.25 13.28
CA GLN A 38 0.43 -12.82 14.66
C GLN A 38 -0.40 -11.52 14.65
N VAL A 39 -1.41 -11.42 15.51
CA VAL A 39 -2.21 -10.20 15.66
C VAL A 39 -1.79 -9.51 16.95
N ASP A 40 -1.42 -8.24 16.88
CA ASP A 40 -1.07 -7.47 18.08
C ASP A 40 -2.30 -6.85 18.77
N ARG A 41 -2.09 -6.24 19.94
CA ARG A 41 -3.16 -5.57 20.71
C ARG A 41 -3.82 -4.38 19.99
N TYR A 42 -3.22 -3.93 18.89
CA TYR A 42 -3.74 -2.82 18.07
C TYR A 42 -4.51 -3.32 16.84
N GLY A 43 -4.61 -4.64 16.64
CA GLY A 43 -5.26 -5.25 15.48
C GLY A 43 -4.37 -5.24 14.23
N ASN A 44 -3.07 -4.98 14.36
CA ASN A 44 -2.17 -5.14 13.22
C ASN A 44 -1.81 -6.61 13.06
N ILE A 45 -1.70 -7.06 11.81
CA ILE A 45 -1.36 -8.43 11.46
C ILE A 45 0.09 -8.47 11.02
N TRP A 46 0.89 -9.33 11.64
CA TRP A 46 2.32 -9.48 11.41
C TRP A 46 2.63 -10.84 10.81
N VAL A 47 3.49 -10.87 9.80
CA VAL A 47 4.07 -12.10 9.24
C VAL A 47 5.56 -11.91 9.06
N GLU A 48 6.38 -12.76 9.65
CA GLU A 48 7.82 -12.78 9.44
C GLU A 48 8.20 -13.99 8.56
N LYS A 49 9.04 -13.78 7.53
CA LYS A 49 9.54 -14.84 6.64
C LYS A 49 11.02 -14.66 6.35
N GLY A 50 11.67 -15.78 6.04
CA GLY A 50 13.09 -15.82 5.69
C GLY A 50 14.01 -15.70 6.90
N SER A 51 15.30 -15.81 6.62
CA SER A 51 16.37 -15.70 7.61
C SER A 51 17.54 -14.97 6.98
N GLY A 52 18.27 -14.19 7.78
CA GLY A 52 19.43 -13.44 7.33
C GLY A 52 19.52 -12.05 7.94
N LYS A 53 20.65 -11.39 7.69
CA LYS A 53 20.97 -10.08 8.28
C LYS A 53 20.12 -8.96 7.67
N ARG A 54 19.98 -8.94 6.35
CA ARG A 54 19.17 -7.93 5.65
C ARG A 54 17.69 -8.15 5.95
N THR A 55 17.01 -7.13 6.47
CA THR A 55 15.61 -7.13 6.86
C THR A 55 14.84 -6.05 6.11
N VAL A 56 13.76 -6.42 5.42
CA VAL A 56 12.85 -5.48 4.75
C VAL A 56 11.49 -5.50 5.43
N LEU A 57 10.86 -4.34 5.57
CA LEU A 57 9.49 -4.24 6.05
C LEU A 57 8.56 -3.81 4.92
N PHE A 58 7.47 -4.55 4.72
CA PHE A 58 6.38 -4.19 3.82
C PHE A 58 5.12 -3.95 4.66
N SER A 59 4.49 -2.80 4.49
CA SER A 59 3.23 -2.46 5.15
C SER A 59 2.12 -2.24 4.14
N SER A 60 0.87 -2.48 4.52
CA SER A 60 -0.32 -2.07 3.77
C SER A 60 -1.47 -1.90 4.76
N HIS A 61 -2.21 -0.81 4.70
CA HIS A 61 -3.32 -0.63 5.62
C HIS A 61 -4.56 -1.40 5.17
N LEU A 62 -5.32 -1.90 6.15
CA LEU A 62 -6.49 -2.74 5.92
C LEU A 62 -7.80 -1.99 6.14
N ASP A 63 -7.78 -0.84 6.81
CA ASP A 63 -8.95 0.02 6.94
C ASP A 63 -9.39 0.63 5.60
N VAL A 64 -10.63 1.09 5.57
CA VAL A 64 -11.27 1.76 4.44
C VAL A 64 -11.64 3.16 4.88
N ASP A 65 -11.57 4.13 3.97
CA ASP A 65 -12.02 5.50 4.24
C ASP A 65 -13.47 5.47 4.80
N PRO A 66 -13.73 6.09 5.97
CA PRO A 66 -15.04 6.05 6.62
C PRO A 66 -16.16 6.72 5.83
N ARG A 67 -15.84 7.52 4.80
CA ARG A 67 -16.82 8.10 3.86
C ARG A 67 -17.43 7.04 2.93
N ILE A 68 -16.74 5.92 2.71
CA ILE A 68 -17.21 4.83 1.85
C ILE A 68 -18.21 3.95 2.62
N ARG A 69 -19.50 4.26 2.44
CA ARG A 69 -20.60 3.51 3.10
C ARG A 69 -20.98 2.20 2.42
N ARG A 70 -20.65 2.03 1.13
CA ARG A 70 -21.02 0.86 0.34
C ARG A 70 -19.79 0.34 -0.39
N VAL A 71 -19.35 -0.85 0.00
CA VAL A 71 -18.26 -1.55 -0.68
C VAL A 71 -18.77 -2.21 -1.95
N SER A 72 -18.02 -2.07 -3.03
CA SER A 72 -18.32 -2.73 -4.29
C SER A 72 -17.05 -3.26 -4.92
N PHE A 73 -17.19 -4.30 -5.74
CA PHE A 73 -16.10 -4.78 -6.58
C PHE A 73 -16.66 -5.41 -7.85
N ARG A 74 -16.10 -4.98 -8.98
CA ARG A 74 -16.36 -5.48 -10.32
C ARG A 74 -15.03 -5.74 -11.02
N SER A 75 -15.04 -6.70 -11.91
CA SER A 75 -13.94 -6.94 -12.86
C SER A 75 -14.55 -7.10 -14.23
N GLY A 76 -13.99 -6.44 -15.22
CA GLY A 76 -14.49 -6.48 -16.59
C GLY A 76 -13.38 -6.15 -17.58
N SER A 77 -13.79 -5.83 -18.79
CA SER A 77 -12.91 -5.35 -19.85
C SER A 77 -13.35 -3.95 -20.27
N GLU A 78 -12.38 -3.07 -20.52
CA GLU A 78 -12.56 -1.78 -21.20
C GLU A 78 -11.69 -1.83 -22.46
N GLY A 79 -12.32 -2.05 -23.62
CA GLY A 79 -11.62 -2.49 -24.83
C GLY A 79 -10.89 -3.82 -24.60
N GLU A 80 -9.62 -3.89 -24.98
CA GLU A 80 -8.76 -5.07 -24.77
C GLU A 80 -8.20 -5.19 -23.34
N ARG A 81 -8.39 -4.16 -22.50
CA ARG A 81 -7.78 -4.09 -21.18
C ARG A 81 -8.69 -4.70 -20.13
N LYS A 82 -8.16 -5.60 -19.30
CA LYS A 82 -8.84 -6.07 -18.08
C LYS A 82 -8.75 -5.00 -17.00
N VAL A 83 -9.90 -4.59 -16.47
CA VAL A 83 -10.02 -3.53 -15.46
C VAL A 83 -10.70 -4.06 -14.20
N LEU A 84 -10.20 -3.63 -13.06
CA LEU A 84 -10.82 -3.81 -11.75
C LEU A 84 -11.49 -2.50 -11.35
N SER A 85 -12.66 -2.58 -10.73
CA SER A 85 -13.36 -1.40 -10.22
C SER A 85 -13.97 -1.65 -8.85
N GLY A 86 -14.00 -0.63 -7.99
CA GLY A 86 -14.59 -0.73 -6.66
C GLY A 86 -13.82 0.03 -5.58
N VAL A 87 -13.88 -0.47 -4.35
CA VAL A 87 -13.05 0.02 -3.24
C VAL A 87 -11.69 -0.67 -3.31
N LEU A 88 -10.76 -0.06 -4.05
CA LEU A 88 -9.42 -0.59 -4.30
C LEU A 88 -8.40 -0.10 -3.27
N ASP A 89 -8.64 1.08 -2.70
CA ASP A 89 -7.89 1.62 -1.57
C ASP A 89 -8.33 1.00 -0.23
N ASN A 90 -7.47 0.31 0.53
CA ASN A 90 -6.18 -0.27 0.14
C ASN A 90 -6.27 -1.81 0.03
N ALA A 91 -7.38 -2.29 -0.52
CA ALA A 91 -7.56 -3.70 -0.89
C ALA A 91 -6.47 -4.19 -1.85
N ILE A 92 -5.95 -3.32 -2.72
CA ILE A 92 -4.86 -3.65 -3.65
C ILE A 92 -3.53 -3.83 -2.93
N GLY A 93 -3.13 -2.88 -2.06
CA GLY A 93 -1.91 -3.01 -1.27
C GLY A 93 -1.95 -4.22 -0.35
N CYS A 94 -3.09 -4.45 0.33
CA CYS A 94 -3.32 -5.68 1.10
C CYS A 94 -3.13 -6.94 0.24
N TYR A 95 -3.67 -6.97 -0.98
CA TYR A 95 -3.53 -8.14 -1.85
C TYR A 95 -2.08 -8.37 -2.28
N ILE A 96 -1.36 -7.31 -2.63
CA ILE A 96 0.06 -7.38 -2.98
C ILE A 96 0.86 -7.91 -1.80
N ASN A 97 0.64 -7.35 -0.60
CA ASN A 97 1.35 -7.73 0.61
C ASN A 97 1.08 -9.20 1.00
N LEU A 98 -0.17 -9.68 0.84
CA LEU A 98 -0.52 -11.10 0.99
C LEU A 98 0.31 -12.01 0.06
N LEU A 99 0.44 -11.64 -1.21
CA LEU A 99 1.22 -12.42 -2.18
C LEU A 99 2.72 -12.40 -1.89
N LEU A 100 3.24 -11.26 -1.40
CA LEU A 100 4.63 -11.16 -0.96
C LEU A 100 4.88 -12.04 0.27
N ALA A 101 3.98 -12.01 1.26
CA ALA A 101 4.05 -12.82 2.47
C ALA A 101 4.01 -14.33 2.18
N GLU A 102 3.12 -14.74 1.26
CA GLU A 102 3.05 -16.13 0.78
C GLU A 102 4.37 -16.58 0.18
N LYS A 103 4.95 -15.77 -0.72
CA LYS A 103 6.18 -16.10 -1.43
C LYS A 103 7.44 -16.00 -0.57
N GLY A 104 7.46 -15.12 0.43
CA GLY A 104 8.64 -14.81 1.24
C GLY A 104 9.74 -14.05 0.47
N PRO A 105 10.76 -13.50 1.16
CA PRO A 105 11.86 -12.80 0.50
C PRO A 105 12.72 -13.78 -0.32
N LYS A 106 13.34 -13.32 -1.42
CA LYS A 106 14.33 -14.14 -2.17
C LYS A 106 15.62 -14.36 -1.38
N SER A 107 15.98 -13.40 -0.53
CA SER A 107 17.18 -13.41 0.31
C SER A 107 16.93 -12.59 1.56
N GLY A 108 17.51 -12.98 2.70
CA GLY A 108 17.35 -12.26 3.95
C GLY A 108 16.00 -12.49 4.61
N LYS A 109 15.59 -11.52 5.42
CA LYS A 109 14.36 -11.52 6.22
C LYS A 109 13.39 -10.46 5.70
N ALA A 110 12.08 -10.77 5.74
CA ALA A 110 11.04 -9.79 5.50
C ALA A 110 9.97 -9.85 6.59
N ILE A 111 9.43 -8.68 6.92
CA ILE A 111 8.32 -8.48 7.84
C ILE A 111 7.19 -7.86 7.04
N TYR A 112 6.06 -8.56 6.95
CA TYR A 112 4.85 -8.12 6.26
C TYR A 112 3.83 -7.72 7.32
N ILE A 113 3.35 -6.48 7.24
CA ILE A 113 2.45 -5.91 8.22
C ILE A 113 1.19 -5.41 7.54
N PHE A 114 0.04 -5.74 8.11
CA PHE A 114 -1.25 -5.14 7.75
C PHE A 114 -1.70 -4.25 8.89
N THR A 115 -1.84 -2.96 8.62
CA THR A 115 -2.10 -1.95 9.66
C THR A 115 -3.57 -1.59 9.74
N ALA A 116 -4.06 -1.39 10.96
CA ALA A 116 -5.49 -1.27 11.23
C ALA A 116 -6.03 0.16 11.21
N SER A 117 -5.21 1.21 11.15
CA SER A 117 -5.68 2.58 11.41
C SER A 117 -4.86 3.66 10.69
N GLU A 118 -4.74 3.54 9.37
CA GLU A 118 -4.13 4.58 8.52
C GLU A 118 -5.16 5.68 8.20
N GLU A 119 -6.35 5.27 7.76
CA GLU A 119 -7.48 6.14 7.41
C GLU A 119 -8.09 6.81 8.63
N ALA A 120 -7.87 6.23 9.80
CA ALA A 120 -8.38 6.73 11.06
C ALA A 120 -7.73 8.08 11.43
N GLU A 121 -8.56 9.11 11.56
CA GLU A 121 -8.16 10.44 12.07
C GLU A 121 -7.05 11.13 11.25
N LYS A 122 -7.06 11.02 9.91
CA LYS A 122 -6.11 11.69 9.01
C LYS A 122 -5.91 13.19 9.29
N ARG A 123 -6.93 13.87 9.80
CA ARG A 123 -6.89 15.30 10.17
C ARG A 123 -6.21 15.60 11.51
N ASN A 124 -5.89 14.59 12.32
CA ASN A 124 -5.22 14.75 13.61
C ASN A 124 -3.77 14.25 13.54
N PRO A 125 -2.76 15.14 13.43
CA PRO A 125 -1.36 14.73 13.34
C PRO A 125 -0.87 13.89 14.52
N ARG A 126 -1.50 13.97 15.70
CA ARG A 126 -1.13 13.16 16.88
C ARG A 126 -1.64 11.72 16.78
N ARG A 127 -2.67 11.47 15.98
CA ARG A 127 -3.34 10.16 15.85
C ARG A 127 -3.26 9.56 14.44
N PHE A 128 -2.83 10.33 13.46
CA PHE A 128 -2.49 9.88 12.11
C PHE A 128 -1.56 8.66 12.13
N ALA A 129 -1.92 7.63 11.36
CA ALA A 129 -1.20 6.36 11.23
C ALA A 129 -0.80 5.77 12.60
N LYS A 130 -1.75 5.75 13.55
CA LYS A 130 -1.51 5.28 14.92
C LYS A 130 -0.94 3.87 14.92
N SER A 131 -1.48 2.98 14.09
CA SER A 131 -0.98 1.61 13.90
C SER A 131 0.50 1.58 13.52
N ALA A 132 0.93 2.34 12.49
CA ALA A 132 2.33 2.41 12.09
C ALA A 132 3.25 2.90 13.22
N ARG A 133 2.79 3.85 14.06
CA ARG A 133 3.57 4.33 15.21
C ARG A 133 3.78 3.25 16.26
N GLU A 134 2.75 2.46 16.54
CA GLU A 134 2.85 1.34 17.48
C GLU A 134 3.76 0.24 16.95
N ILE A 135 3.74 -0.01 15.64
CA ILE A 135 4.71 -0.90 14.97
C ILE A 135 6.14 -0.41 15.16
N VAL A 136 6.42 0.88 14.95
CA VAL A 136 7.76 1.45 15.17
C VAL A 136 8.20 1.28 16.63
N LYS A 137 7.30 1.48 17.61
CA LYS A 137 7.61 1.22 19.02
C LYS A 137 7.93 -0.24 19.29
N GLU A 138 7.16 -1.15 18.70
CA GLU A 138 7.36 -2.59 18.86
C GLU A 138 8.68 -3.06 18.24
N LEU A 139 9.01 -2.59 17.05
CA LEU A 139 10.29 -2.88 16.39
C LEU A 139 11.47 -2.40 17.22
N LYS A 140 11.40 -1.18 17.78
CA LYS A 140 12.41 -0.65 18.71
C LYS A 140 12.55 -1.52 19.95
N ARG A 141 11.43 -1.93 20.56
CA ARG A 141 11.42 -2.83 21.74
C ARG A 141 12.07 -4.17 21.44
N LYS A 142 11.80 -4.74 20.27
CA LYS A 142 12.40 -6.00 19.79
C LYS A 142 13.84 -5.84 19.26
N ARG A 143 14.38 -4.61 19.25
CA ARG A 143 15.69 -4.27 18.64
C ARG A 143 15.81 -4.69 17.17
N ILE A 144 14.69 -4.64 16.45
CA ILE A 144 14.63 -4.92 15.01
C ILE A 144 14.73 -3.59 14.28
N LYS A 145 15.75 -3.44 13.42
CA LYS A 145 15.90 -2.29 12.53
C LYS A 145 15.91 -2.80 11.07
N PRO A 146 14.82 -2.63 10.32
CA PRO A 146 14.82 -2.89 8.89
C PRO A 146 15.89 -2.05 8.17
N ASP A 147 16.46 -2.59 7.09
CA ASP A 147 17.34 -1.83 6.19
C ASP A 147 16.54 -0.76 5.45
N PHE A 148 15.30 -1.06 5.12
CA PHE A 148 14.32 -0.12 4.59
C PHE A 148 12.89 -0.62 4.76
N CYS A 149 11.93 0.29 4.63
CA CYS A 149 10.50 0.01 4.71
C CYS A 149 9.79 0.43 3.43
N VAL A 150 8.76 -0.31 3.03
CA VAL A 150 7.88 0.01 1.89
C VAL A 150 6.44 0.04 2.39
N ALA A 151 5.80 1.20 2.34
CA ALA A 151 4.36 1.28 2.51
C ALA A 151 3.71 1.01 1.14
N ILE A 152 3.01 -0.11 1.04
CA ILE A 152 2.31 -0.53 -0.17
C ILE A 152 0.92 0.08 -0.13
N ASP A 153 0.69 1.01 -1.03
CA ASP A 153 -0.57 1.75 -1.14
C ASP A 153 -1.02 1.85 -2.60
N VAL A 154 -2.19 2.39 -2.86
CA VAL A 154 -2.56 2.84 -4.21
C VAL A 154 -2.09 4.27 -4.42
N THR A 155 -1.97 4.70 -5.67
CA THR A 155 -1.52 6.06 -5.98
C THR A 155 -2.22 6.62 -7.21
N TYR A 156 -2.19 7.94 -7.37
CA TYR A 156 -2.78 8.62 -8.51
C TYR A 156 -1.84 8.60 -9.73
N PRO A 157 -2.35 8.76 -10.96
CA PRO A 157 -1.53 9.07 -12.13
C PRO A 157 -0.73 10.35 -11.93
N LYS A 158 0.21 10.63 -12.84
CA LYS A 158 1.01 11.86 -12.83
C LYS A 158 0.14 13.10 -12.59
N LEU A 159 0.57 13.94 -11.66
CA LEU A 159 -0.12 15.19 -11.36
C LEU A 159 0.08 16.21 -12.49
N LEU A 160 -0.97 16.93 -12.85
CA LEU A 160 -0.87 18.08 -13.78
C LEU A 160 -0.33 19.33 -13.09
N HIS A 161 -0.49 19.41 -11.77
CA HIS A 161 -0.02 20.51 -10.95
C HIS A 161 0.82 20.00 -9.76
N PRO A 162 1.80 20.80 -9.27
CA PRO A 162 2.45 20.52 -8.00
C PRO A 162 1.43 20.27 -6.88
N GLN A 163 1.72 19.32 -5.98
CA GLN A 163 0.76 18.88 -4.95
C GLN A 163 0.29 20.01 -4.04
N ASP A 164 1.17 20.95 -3.70
CA ASP A 164 0.87 22.15 -2.89
C ASP A 164 -0.12 23.12 -3.57
N LYS A 165 -0.31 22.97 -4.89
CA LYS A 165 -1.24 23.76 -5.70
C LYS A 165 -2.48 22.97 -6.12
N MET A 166 -2.62 21.72 -5.68
CA MET A 166 -3.79 20.91 -6.03
C MET A 166 -5.02 21.31 -5.23
N ASP A 167 -6.10 21.58 -5.94
CA ASP A 167 -7.45 21.74 -5.39
C ASP A 167 -8.23 20.44 -5.58
N TRP A 168 -8.31 19.64 -4.51
CA TRP A 168 -8.98 18.34 -4.51
C TRP A 168 -10.50 18.40 -4.76
N GLY A 169 -11.10 19.60 -4.80
CA GLY A 169 -12.49 19.80 -5.21
C GLY A 169 -12.71 19.78 -6.73
N ARG A 170 -11.63 19.87 -7.52
CA ARG A 170 -11.68 19.87 -8.99
C ARG A 170 -12.00 18.50 -9.57
N LYS A 171 -12.30 18.47 -10.89
CA LYS A 171 -12.55 17.21 -11.60
C LYS A 171 -11.26 16.41 -11.71
N TYR A 172 -11.40 15.09 -11.74
CA TYR A 172 -10.26 14.17 -11.81
C TYR A 172 -9.31 14.48 -12.98
N ASP A 173 -9.84 14.68 -14.19
CA ASP A 173 -9.03 14.98 -15.39
C ASP A 173 -8.39 16.39 -15.38
N GLU A 174 -8.76 17.24 -14.43
CA GLU A 174 -8.12 18.55 -14.22
C GLU A 174 -6.94 18.45 -13.24
N LEU A 175 -6.82 17.33 -12.52
CA LEU A 175 -5.80 17.09 -11.51
C LEU A 175 -4.72 16.12 -11.99
N PHE A 176 -5.09 15.17 -12.85
CA PHE A 176 -4.24 14.05 -13.25
C PHE A 176 -4.12 13.93 -14.77
N ASP A 177 -2.92 13.54 -15.22
CA ASP A 177 -2.64 13.26 -16.62
C ASP A 177 -3.28 11.92 -17.02
N SER A 178 -4.42 11.97 -17.68
CA SER A 178 -5.13 10.78 -18.17
C SER A 178 -4.38 10.04 -19.28
N GLY A 179 -3.34 10.66 -19.87
CA GLY A 179 -2.41 10.03 -20.81
C GLY A 179 -1.21 9.34 -20.14
N ASP A 180 -1.10 9.41 -18.81
CA ASP A 180 -0.01 8.78 -18.07
C ASP A 180 -0.02 7.26 -18.26
N ASN A 181 1.05 6.78 -18.87
CA ASN A 181 1.28 5.38 -19.17
C ASN A 181 2.06 4.65 -18.07
N THR A 182 2.38 5.33 -16.96
CA THR A 182 3.05 4.77 -15.80
C THR A 182 2.09 3.87 -15.04
N HIS A 183 2.53 2.66 -14.68
CA HIS A 183 1.71 1.71 -13.95
C HIS A 183 1.84 1.87 -12.44
N CYS A 184 3.02 2.25 -11.96
CA CYS A 184 3.31 2.36 -10.52
C CYS A 184 4.26 3.52 -10.22
N TYR A 185 4.05 4.16 -9.06
CA TYR A 185 4.96 5.17 -8.55
C TYR A 185 5.61 4.75 -7.24
N LEU A 186 6.86 5.19 -7.05
CA LEU A 186 7.48 5.32 -5.75
C LEU A 186 7.38 6.78 -5.33
N ASP A 187 6.75 7.01 -4.18
CA ASP A 187 6.37 8.32 -3.64
C ASP A 187 6.73 8.38 -2.13
N GLY A 188 6.27 9.41 -1.43
CA GLY A 188 6.26 9.46 0.04
C GLY A 188 7.64 9.66 0.67
N PHE A 189 8.59 10.23 -0.08
CA PHE A 189 9.95 10.43 0.44
C PHE A 189 9.98 11.60 1.44
N SER A 190 10.26 11.30 2.72
CA SER A 190 10.50 12.33 3.74
C SER A 190 11.97 12.70 3.93
N ARG A 191 12.91 11.91 3.40
CA ARG A 191 14.36 12.17 3.50
C ARG A 191 15.09 11.92 2.18
N PRO A 192 16.20 12.62 1.92
CA PRO A 192 17.03 12.40 0.73
C PRO A 192 17.55 10.96 0.58
N VAL A 193 17.87 10.28 1.69
CA VAL A 193 18.33 8.88 1.67
C VAL A 193 17.27 7.94 1.11
N SER A 194 16.01 8.17 1.47
CA SER A 194 14.89 7.35 1.03
C SER A 194 14.57 7.59 -0.44
N ARG A 195 14.66 8.85 -0.90
CA ARG A 195 14.57 9.21 -2.32
C ARG A 195 15.65 8.54 -3.16
N ARG A 196 16.91 8.59 -2.71
CA ARG A 196 18.03 7.92 -3.39
C ARG A 196 17.82 6.41 -3.51
N LEU A 197 17.31 5.79 -2.45
CA LEU A 197 16.98 4.37 -2.44
C LEU A 197 15.88 4.03 -3.46
N GLY A 198 14.78 4.80 -3.48
CA GLY A 198 13.70 4.62 -4.46
C GLY A 198 14.18 4.75 -5.90
N ILE A 199 14.96 5.81 -6.19
CA ILE A 199 15.57 6.02 -7.52
C ILE A 199 16.47 4.83 -7.91
N HIS A 200 17.25 4.30 -6.96
CA HIS A 200 18.09 3.13 -7.21
C HIS A 200 17.27 1.91 -7.62
N PHE A 201 16.16 1.62 -6.92
CA PHE A 201 15.30 0.49 -7.25
C PHE A 201 14.64 0.64 -8.62
N VAL A 202 14.14 1.83 -8.96
CA VAL A 202 13.55 2.10 -10.28
C VAL A 202 14.58 1.91 -11.39
N LYS A 203 15.78 2.50 -11.25
CA LYS A 203 16.87 2.35 -12.22
C LYS A 203 17.27 0.89 -12.42
N ARG A 204 17.28 0.09 -11.34
CA ARG A 204 17.62 -1.34 -11.40
C ARG A 204 16.54 -2.18 -12.08
N PHE A 205 15.27 -1.80 -11.95
CA PHE A 205 14.15 -2.56 -12.53
C PHE A 205 14.06 -2.44 -14.04
N ARG A 206 14.53 -1.32 -14.63
CA ARG A 206 14.62 -1.10 -16.09
C ARG A 206 13.29 -1.24 -16.86
N ASP A 207 12.18 -0.89 -16.21
CA ASP A 207 10.87 -0.82 -16.87
C ASP A 207 10.30 0.60 -16.73
N HIS A 208 10.03 1.25 -17.85
CA HIS A 208 9.48 2.60 -17.92
C HIS A 208 8.06 2.71 -17.32
N LYS A 209 7.40 1.58 -17.04
CA LYS A 209 6.11 1.51 -16.34
C LYS A 209 6.21 1.76 -14.84
N VAL A 210 7.40 1.86 -14.27
CA VAL A 210 7.61 2.22 -12.87
C VAL A 210 8.48 3.48 -12.81
N ALA A 211 8.03 4.48 -12.07
CA ALA A 211 8.76 5.74 -11.93
C ALA A 211 8.80 6.20 -10.47
N THR A 212 9.72 7.11 -10.16
CA THR A 212 9.69 7.87 -8.91
C THR A 212 8.96 9.18 -9.16
N ARG A 213 8.18 9.66 -8.20
CA ARG A 213 7.57 10.99 -8.26
C ARG A 213 7.73 11.72 -6.92
N ASP A 214 7.76 13.05 -7.01
CA ASP A 214 7.78 13.92 -5.85
C ASP A 214 6.35 14.16 -5.38
N PHE A 215 5.79 13.15 -4.71
CA PHE A 215 4.47 13.20 -4.10
C PHE A 215 4.60 12.91 -2.61
N HIS A 216 4.22 13.88 -1.79
CA HIS A 216 4.28 13.79 -0.35
C HIS A 216 2.91 13.34 0.18
N GLY A 217 2.69 12.02 0.20
CA GLY A 217 1.65 11.43 1.00
C GLY A 217 2.00 11.56 2.48
N HIS A 218 1.06 12.02 3.31
CA HIS A 218 1.08 11.67 4.72
C HIS A 218 0.54 10.25 4.81
N ASP A 219 1.40 9.27 4.60
CA ASP A 219 1.11 7.84 4.71
C ASP A 219 2.01 7.20 5.78
N GLU A 220 1.97 5.87 5.89
CA GLU A 220 2.78 5.14 6.86
C GLU A 220 4.29 5.21 6.57
N ALA A 221 4.71 5.44 5.32
CA ALA A 221 6.11 5.57 4.97
C ALA A 221 6.75 6.72 5.75
N PHE A 222 6.05 7.85 5.90
CA PHE A 222 6.51 8.97 6.72
C PHE A 222 6.78 8.57 8.18
N VAL A 223 5.96 7.68 8.74
CA VAL A 223 6.14 7.18 10.11
C VAL A 223 7.34 6.24 10.19
N TYR A 224 7.47 5.31 9.23
CA TYR A 224 8.59 4.38 9.16
C TYR A 224 9.93 5.06 8.90
N ASP A 225 9.93 6.21 8.23
CA ASP A 225 11.16 6.92 7.87
C ASP A 225 11.93 7.38 9.13
N LYS A 226 11.24 7.53 10.26
CA LYS A 226 11.85 7.83 11.56
C LYS A 226 12.73 6.70 12.11
N MET A 227 12.72 5.52 11.49
CA MET A 227 13.46 4.32 11.93
C MET A 227 14.46 3.83 10.87
N ALA A 228 14.04 3.76 9.61
CA ALA A 228 14.83 3.27 8.48
C ALA A 228 14.42 4.02 7.21
N PRO A 229 15.25 4.10 6.15
CA PRO A 229 14.82 4.67 4.87
C PRO A 229 13.50 4.05 4.40
N SER A 230 12.50 4.87 4.08
CA SER A 230 11.19 4.39 3.67
C SER A 230 10.59 5.18 2.50
N PHE A 231 9.74 4.50 1.74
CA PHE A 231 8.97 5.11 0.67
C PHE A 231 7.61 4.43 0.54
N ALA A 232 6.67 5.15 -0.02
CA ALA A 232 5.41 4.60 -0.47
C ALA A 232 5.59 4.02 -1.86
N PHE A 233 4.90 2.93 -2.16
CA PHE A 233 4.89 2.34 -3.48
C PHE A 233 3.50 1.83 -3.81
N GLY A 234 3.02 2.19 -5.00
CA GLY A 234 1.67 1.80 -5.38
C GLY A 234 1.41 1.68 -6.87
N PRO A 235 0.52 0.78 -7.29
CA PRO A 235 -0.06 0.82 -8.62
C PRO A 235 -0.99 2.05 -8.74
N VAL A 236 -1.02 2.61 -9.95
CA VAL A 236 -1.89 3.73 -10.30
C VAL A 236 -3.35 3.28 -10.31
N VAL A 237 -4.19 3.98 -9.56
CA VAL A 237 -5.63 3.83 -9.49
C VAL A 237 -6.31 5.13 -9.94
N TYR A 238 -7.31 4.98 -10.80
CA TYR A 238 -8.12 6.06 -11.34
C TYR A 238 -9.38 6.27 -10.50
N GLY A 239 -9.86 7.51 -10.41
CA GLY A 239 -10.94 7.92 -9.52
C GLY A 239 -10.45 8.36 -8.14
N HIS A 240 -11.33 8.94 -7.33
CA HIS A 240 -10.97 9.42 -5.99
C HIS A 240 -10.98 8.29 -4.97
N PHE A 241 -10.00 8.29 -4.06
CA PHE A 241 -9.81 7.21 -3.09
C PHE A 241 -10.87 7.17 -1.98
N ASP A 242 -11.59 8.26 -1.76
CA ASP A 242 -12.72 8.34 -0.83
C ASP A 242 -14.06 7.95 -1.46
N LYS A 243 -14.05 7.48 -2.72
CA LYS A 243 -15.23 7.07 -3.48
C LYS A 243 -15.14 5.59 -3.87
N PRO A 244 -16.28 4.90 -4.06
CA PRO A 244 -16.32 3.48 -4.39
C PRO A 244 -16.16 3.17 -5.89
N ASP A 245 -15.92 4.18 -6.73
CA ASP A 245 -15.86 4.11 -8.20
C ASP A 245 -14.44 4.04 -8.76
N GLN A 246 -13.47 3.70 -7.91
CA GLN A 246 -12.07 3.60 -8.30
C GLN A 246 -11.88 2.52 -9.38
N LYS A 247 -10.93 2.73 -10.28
CA LYS A 247 -10.61 1.83 -11.39
C LYS A 247 -9.12 1.57 -11.51
N MET A 248 -8.74 0.36 -11.86
CA MET A 248 -7.34 0.02 -12.08
C MET A 248 -7.20 -1.04 -13.19
N PRO A 249 -6.40 -0.79 -14.24
CA PRO A 249 -5.98 -1.82 -15.17
C PRO A 249 -5.25 -2.95 -14.42
N LEU A 250 -5.62 -4.21 -14.68
CA LEU A 250 -4.99 -5.37 -14.05
C LEU A 250 -3.47 -5.45 -14.35
N ALA A 251 -3.02 -4.84 -15.44
CA ALA A 251 -1.61 -4.70 -15.77
C ALA A 251 -0.82 -3.93 -14.70
N HIS A 252 -1.44 -2.93 -14.04
CA HIS A 252 -0.77 -2.13 -13.01
C HIS A 252 -0.42 -3.00 -11.80
N LEU A 253 -1.35 -3.84 -11.34
CA LEU A 253 -1.12 -4.81 -10.29
C LEU A 253 0.01 -5.80 -10.63
N ARG A 254 0.04 -6.30 -11.87
CA ARG A 254 1.08 -7.24 -12.32
C ARG A 254 2.45 -6.57 -12.30
N THR A 255 2.54 -5.33 -12.76
CA THR A 255 3.77 -4.54 -12.68
C THR A 255 4.20 -4.32 -11.23
N ALA A 256 3.26 -3.97 -10.34
CA ALA A 256 3.54 -3.75 -8.92
C ALA A 256 4.13 -5.00 -8.24
N ILE A 257 3.49 -6.16 -8.43
CA ILE A 257 3.98 -7.44 -7.89
C ILE A 257 5.37 -7.76 -8.45
N ARG A 258 5.57 -7.60 -9.77
CA ARG A 258 6.87 -7.87 -10.39
C ARG A 258 7.95 -6.94 -9.82
N PHE A 259 7.67 -5.66 -9.65
CA PHE A 259 8.60 -4.68 -9.08
C PHE A 259 9.00 -5.04 -7.65
N LEU A 260 8.04 -5.24 -6.75
CA LEU A 260 8.33 -5.54 -5.34
C LEU A 260 9.03 -6.89 -5.12
N ARG A 261 8.95 -7.81 -6.08
CA ARG A 261 9.75 -9.06 -6.08
C ARG A 261 11.23 -8.86 -6.48
N HIS A 262 11.59 -7.67 -6.95
CA HIS A 262 12.97 -7.28 -7.30
C HIS A 262 13.61 -6.31 -6.29
N VAL A 263 12.80 -5.68 -5.46
CA VAL A 263 13.22 -4.85 -4.31
C VAL A 263 13.79 -5.73 -3.20
#